data_AF-A0ABD2ARD4-F1
#
_entry.id   AF-A0ABD2ARD4-F1
#
_cell.length_a   1.000
_cell.length_b   1.000
_cell.length_c   1.000
_cell.angle_alpha   90.00
_cell.angle_beta   90.00
_cell.angle_gamma   90.00
#
_symmetry.space_group_name_H-M   'P 1'
#
loop_
_entity.id
_entity.type
_entity.pdbx_description
1 polymer ?
#
loop_
_entity_poly.entity_id
_entity_poly.type
_entity_poly.pdbx_seq_one_letter_code
_entity_poly.pdbx_strand_id
1 'polypeptide(L)'
;MIMYTVAEEHISDNEIAQVIAFICGVIVILLMIMGLASTDWLMALGWRQGLFVHCIEEGAPTPLPFNMPDPQGCYQARDVAYIKAAATLCVICLLSDIMATVLTGLGLRSQDHREKHKFYRFAVLCMGIALVCLLTALVIYPVCFATELNLGNRTMWEFGWAYGVGWGAAIFLFGGAVLLLCDKESEEIYYKERKIVRNEMGGGSSMAGMGHHGGRSGTQLA
;
A
#
# COMPACT_ATOMS: atom_id res chain seq x y z
N MET A 1 -8.86 28.35 23.30
CA MET A 1 -8.98 27.08 24.05
C MET A 1 -9.53 25.98 23.14
N ILE A 2 -10.67 26.18 22.47
CA ILE A 2 -11.27 25.20 21.52
C ILE A 2 -10.35 24.84 20.34
N MET A 3 -9.59 25.79 19.76
CA MET A 3 -8.61 25.47 18.69
C MET A 3 -7.40 24.65 19.17
N TYR A 4 -7.03 24.75 20.45
CA TYR A 4 -5.86 24.02 20.96
C TYR A 4 -6.20 22.55 21.20
N THR A 5 -7.39 22.27 21.73
CA THR A 5 -7.88 20.90 21.94
C THR A 5 -8.09 20.17 20.62
N VAL A 6 -8.64 20.83 19.60
CA VAL A 6 -8.82 20.24 18.26
C VAL A 6 -7.46 19.96 17.58
N ALA A 7 -6.47 20.83 17.78
CA ALA A 7 -5.13 20.61 17.23
C ALA A 7 -4.39 19.44 17.91
N GLU A 8 -4.56 19.24 19.21
CA GLU A 8 -3.98 18.08 19.93
C GLU A 8 -4.61 16.76 19.50
N GLU A 9 -5.93 16.70 19.33
CA GLU A 9 -6.63 15.49 18.87
C GLU A 9 -6.20 15.06 17.45
N HIS A 10 -6.09 16.01 16.52
CA HIS A 10 -5.64 15.72 15.15
C HIS A 10 -4.19 15.22 15.07
N ILE A 11 -3.31 15.71 15.95
CA ILE A 11 -1.92 15.26 15.97
C ILE A 11 -1.83 13.81 16.46
N SER A 12 -2.59 13.44 17.50
CA SER A 12 -2.60 12.06 17.99
C SER A 12 -3.20 11.07 16.99
N ASP A 13 -4.26 11.43 16.28
CA ASP A 13 -4.91 10.55 15.31
C ASP A 13 -4.01 10.24 14.10
N ASN A 14 -3.26 11.25 13.64
CA ASN A 14 -2.34 11.12 12.52
C ASN A 14 -1.17 10.19 12.83
N GLU A 15 -0.61 10.26 14.05
CA GLU A 15 0.45 9.34 14.48
C GLU A 15 -0.05 7.89 14.57
N ILE A 16 -1.28 7.68 15.05
CA ILE A 16 -1.89 6.35 15.15
C ILE A 16 -2.13 5.74 13.76
N ALA A 17 -2.69 6.51 12.82
CA ALA A 17 -2.95 6.04 11.46
C ALA A 17 -1.67 5.61 10.73
N GLN A 18 -0.58 6.37 10.89
CA GLN A 18 0.72 6.06 10.29
C GLN A 18 1.35 4.78 10.88
N VAL A 19 1.20 4.54 12.19
CA VAL A 19 1.67 3.31 12.84
C VAL A 19 0.87 2.10 12.36
N ILE A 20 -0.46 2.22 12.25
CA ILE A 20 -1.30 1.14 11.74
C ILE A 20 -0.93 0.81 10.29
N ALA A 21 -0.76 1.82 9.43
CA ALA A 21 -0.33 1.61 8.05
C ALA A 21 1.04 0.93 7.95
N PHE A 22 1.99 1.29 8.81
CA PHE A 22 3.29 0.63 8.89
C PHE A 22 3.16 -0.85 9.28
N ILE A 23 2.33 -1.17 10.29
CA ILE A 23 2.06 -2.55 10.71
C ILE A 23 1.40 -3.33 9.57
N CYS A 24 0.43 -2.74 8.86
CA CYS A 24 -0.20 -3.35 7.69
C CYS A 24 0.83 -3.69 6.61
N GLY A 25 1.75 -2.78 6.29
CA GLY A 25 2.84 -3.04 5.33
C GLY A 25 3.75 -4.19 5.78
N VAL A 26 4.14 -4.24 7.05
CA VAL A 26 4.94 -5.36 7.59
C VAL A 26 4.19 -6.69 7.48
N ILE A 27 2.89 -6.71 7.78
CA ILE A 27 2.06 -7.91 7.63
C ILE A 27 2.02 -8.34 6.15
N VAL A 28 1.84 -7.41 5.22
CA VAL A 28 1.82 -7.70 3.77
C VAL A 28 3.16 -8.31 3.33
N ILE A 29 4.29 -7.75 3.75
CA ILE A 29 5.62 -8.32 3.45
C ILE A 29 5.68 -9.80 3.88
N LEU A 30 5.26 -10.11 5.11
CA LEU A 30 5.28 -11.48 5.64
C LEU A 30 4.32 -12.40 4.86
N LEU A 31 3.11 -11.94 4.58
CA LEU A 31 2.12 -12.68 3.80
C LEU A 31 2.61 -12.94 2.36
N MET A 32 3.25 -11.97 1.73
CA MET A 32 3.78 -12.09 0.37
C MET A 32 4.97 -13.04 0.29
N ILE A 33 5.90 -12.99 1.26
CA ILE A 33 7.01 -13.95 1.35
C ILE A 33 6.47 -15.37 1.54
N MET A 34 5.51 -15.55 2.46
CA MET A 34 4.88 -16.84 2.71
C MET A 34 4.12 -17.36 1.48
N GLY A 35 3.41 -16.49 0.77
CA GLY A 35 2.72 -16.82 -0.48
C GLY A 35 3.71 -17.22 -1.58
N LEU A 36 4.75 -16.42 -1.83
CA LEU A 36 5.76 -16.70 -2.87
C LEU A 36 6.55 -18.00 -2.62
N ALA A 37 6.82 -18.32 -1.35
CA ALA A 37 7.52 -19.54 -0.97
C ALA A 37 6.63 -20.80 -1.01
N SER A 38 5.30 -20.63 -1.02
CA SER A 38 4.36 -21.75 -0.96
C SER A 38 4.16 -22.44 -2.31
N THR A 39 3.99 -23.76 -2.25
CA THR A 39 3.63 -24.63 -3.38
C THR A 39 2.12 -24.90 -3.48
N ASP A 40 1.31 -24.27 -2.63
CA ASP A 40 -0.13 -24.50 -2.53
C ASP A 40 -0.94 -23.29 -3.07
N TRP A 41 -0.57 -22.77 -4.24
CA TRP A 41 -1.40 -21.76 -4.92
C TRP A 41 -2.58 -22.40 -5.62
N LEU A 42 -2.34 -23.55 -6.25
CA LEU A 42 -3.33 -24.35 -6.95
C LEU A 42 -3.08 -25.82 -6.62
N MET A 43 -4.14 -26.52 -6.26
CA MET A 43 -4.11 -27.92 -5.84
C MET A 43 -5.07 -28.76 -6.68
N ALA A 44 -4.68 -29.99 -6.93
CA ALA A 44 -5.53 -31.05 -7.42
C ALA A 44 -5.08 -32.37 -6.77
N LEU A 45 -5.84 -33.45 -6.99
CA LEU A 45 -5.57 -34.73 -6.35
C LEU A 45 -4.14 -35.25 -6.69
N GLY A 46 -3.25 -35.28 -5.69
CA GLY A 46 -1.85 -35.68 -5.86
C GLY A 46 -0.96 -34.66 -6.61
N TRP A 47 -1.43 -33.41 -6.75
CA TRP A 47 -0.76 -32.35 -7.49
C TRP A 47 -0.83 -31.01 -6.73
N ARG A 48 0.33 -30.38 -6.52
CA ARG A 48 0.42 -29.05 -5.92
C ARG A 48 1.25 -28.15 -6.82
N GLN A 49 0.76 -26.93 -7.04
CA GLN A 49 1.41 -25.95 -7.91
C GLN A 49 1.52 -24.63 -7.17
N GLY A 50 2.76 -24.17 -6.98
CA GLY A 50 3.09 -22.81 -6.58
C GLY A 50 3.36 -21.91 -7.78
N LEU A 51 3.96 -20.76 -7.52
CA LEU A 51 4.41 -19.83 -8.57
C LEU A 51 5.73 -20.23 -9.21
N PHE A 52 6.62 -20.87 -8.44
CA PHE A 52 7.98 -21.21 -8.89
C PHE A 52 8.25 -22.71 -8.94
N VAL A 53 7.50 -23.51 -8.18
CA VAL A 53 7.70 -24.95 -8.03
C VAL A 53 6.34 -25.65 -8.03
N HIS A 54 6.26 -26.80 -8.68
CA HIS A 54 5.18 -27.77 -8.51
C HIS A 54 5.70 -29.04 -7.86
N CYS A 55 4.82 -29.74 -7.15
CA CYS A 55 5.12 -31.00 -6.49
C CYS A 55 4.06 -32.05 -6.82
N ILE A 56 4.52 -33.28 -7.04
CA ILE A 56 3.72 -34.45 -7.37
C ILE A 56 3.82 -35.42 -6.18
N GLU A 57 2.67 -35.78 -5.60
CA GLU A 57 2.60 -36.69 -4.46
C GLU A 57 2.80 -38.14 -4.91
N GLU A 58 3.28 -39.00 -3.99
CA GLU A 58 3.46 -40.43 -4.28
C GLU A 58 2.11 -41.10 -4.58
N GLY A 59 2.06 -41.90 -5.66
CA GLY A 59 0.82 -42.54 -6.10
C GLY A 59 -0.18 -41.60 -6.79
N ALA A 60 0.25 -40.44 -7.29
CA ALA A 60 -0.60 -39.54 -8.05
C ALA A 60 -1.26 -40.24 -9.26
N PRO A 61 -2.58 -40.05 -9.49
CA PRO A 61 -3.28 -40.68 -10.60
C PRO A 61 -2.72 -40.29 -11.98
N THR A 62 -2.67 -41.25 -12.91
CA THR A 62 -2.24 -41.02 -14.29
C THR A 62 -3.45 -40.94 -15.24
N PRO A 63 -3.39 -40.16 -16.33
CA PRO A 63 -2.30 -39.25 -16.68
C PRO A 63 -2.19 -38.05 -15.73
N LEU A 64 -0.97 -37.59 -15.51
CA LEU A 64 -0.70 -36.39 -14.73
C LEU A 64 -1.34 -35.16 -15.41
N PRO A 65 -1.69 -34.12 -14.64
CA PRO A 65 -2.22 -32.90 -15.22
C PRO A 65 -1.34 -32.39 -16.36
N PHE A 66 -1.95 -32.05 -17.49
CA PHE A 66 -1.27 -31.51 -18.67
C PHE A 66 -0.24 -32.48 -19.31
N ASN A 67 -0.39 -33.78 -19.06
CA ASN A 67 0.43 -34.86 -19.62
C ASN A 67 1.94 -34.67 -19.38
N MET A 68 2.32 -34.15 -18.22
CA MET A 68 3.72 -33.96 -17.87
C MET A 68 4.40 -35.33 -17.66
N PRO A 69 5.65 -35.52 -18.13
CA PRO A 69 6.37 -36.79 -18.03
C PRO A 69 7.09 -36.99 -16.69
N ASP A 70 7.00 -36.03 -15.77
CA ASP A 70 7.80 -35.99 -14.55
C ASP A 70 7.39 -37.09 -13.54
N PRO A 71 8.36 -37.76 -12.90
CA PRO A 71 8.08 -38.73 -11.84
C PRO A 71 7.71 -38.02 -10.52
N GLN A 72 7.54 -38.78 -9.43
CA GLN A 72 7.25 -38.20 -8.11
C GLN A 72 8.37 -37.25 -7.64
N GLY A 73 7.99 -36.10 -7.05
CA GLY A 73 8.95 -35.10 -6.58
C GLY A 73 8.50 -33.66 -6.80
N CYS A 74 9.39 -32.71 -6.51
CA CYS A 74 9.17 -31.28 -6.76
C CYS A 74 10.08 -30.78 -7.87
N TYR A 75 9.49 -30.07 -8.82
CA TYR A 75 10.14 -29.57 -10.04
C TYR A 75 9.80 -28.10 -10.25
N GLN A 76 10.54 -27.43 -11.13
CA GLN A 76 10.26 -26.04 -11.49
C GLN A 76 8.84 -25.89 -12.04
N ALA A 77 8.16 -24.80 -11.69
CA ALA A 77 6.83 -24.50 -12.19
C ALA A 77 6.80 -24.52 -13.72
N ARG A 78 5.64 -24.84 -14.28
CA ARG A 78 5.47 -24.96 -15.73
C ARG A 78 5.86 -23.66 -16.42
N ASP A 79 6.53 -23.80 -17.57
CA ASP A 79 6.87 -22.68 -18.44
C ASP A 79 5.64 -22.15 -19.20
N VAL A 80 4.71 -21.53 -18.48
CA VAL A 80 3.57 -20.82 -19.05
C VAL A 80 3.63 -19.35 -18.68
N ALA A 81 3.25 -18.51 -19.64
CA ALA A 81 3.41 -17.07 -19.54
C ALA A 81 2.65 -16.47 -18.35
N TYR A 82 1.43 -16.93 -18.07
CA TYR A 82 0.61 -16.37 -16.99
C TYR A 82 1.15 -16.68 -15.59
N ILE A 83 1.72 -17.88 -15.36
CA ILE A 83 2.36 -18.22 -14.06
C ILE A 83 3.60 -17.36 -13.86
N LYS A 84 4.46 -17.23 -14.89
CA LYS A 84 5.65 -16.36 -14.84
C LYS A 84 5.27 -14.89 -14.64
N ALA A 85 4.22 -14.41 -15.31
CA ALA A 85 3.73 -13.05 -15.16
C ALA A 85 3.18 -12.80 -13.76
N ALA A 86 2.35 -13.70 -13.22
CA ALA A 86 1.84 -13.61 -11.86
C ALA A 86 2.97 -13.62 -10.82
N ALA A 87 3.96 -14.50 -10.97
CA ALA A 87 5.14 -14.52 -10.11
C ALA A 87 5.93 -13.21 -10.16
N THR A 88 6.16 -12.68 -11.36
CA THR A 88 6.85 -11.40 -11.56
C THR A 88 6.11 -10.24 -10.90
N LEU A 89 4.79 -10.17 -11.08
CA LEU A 89 3.94 -9.14 -10.49
C LEU A 89 3.91 -9.23 -8.95
N CYS A 90 3.86 -10.44 -8.38
CA CYS A 90 3.93 -10.64 -6.93
C CYS A 90 5.31 -10.24 -6.35
N VAL A 91 6.41 -10.49 -7.07
CA VAL A 91 7.75 -10.03 -6.68
C VAL A 91 7.86 -8.51 -6.75
N ILE A 92 7.35 -7.88 -7.82
CA ILE A 92 7.29 -6.41 -7.93
C ILE A 92 6.46 -5.83 -6.77
N CYS A 93 5.30 -6.42 -6.48
CA CYS A 93 4.47 -6.04 -5.33
C CYS A 93 5.28 -6.05 -4.04
N LEU A 94 5.95 -7.18 -3.73
CA LEU A 94 6.77 -7.31 -2.52
C LEU A 94 7.86 -6.22 -2.44
N LEU A 95 8.61 -5.98 -3.52
CA LEU A 95 9.66 -4.97 -3.53
C LEU A 95 9.10 -3.55 -3.35
N SER A 96 8.01 -3.24 -4.03
CA SER A 96 7.35 -1.93 -3.91
C SER A 96 6.75 -1.70 -2.52
N ASP A 97 6.21 -2.74 -1.87
CA ASP A 97 5.66 -2.68 -0.51
C ASP A 97 6.75 -2.57 0.56
N ILE A 98 7.90 -3.25 0.38
CA ILE A 98 9.09 -3.03 1.21
C ILE A 98 9.53 -1.56 1.14
N MET A 99 9.62 -1.01 -0.08
CA MET A 99 9.97 0.40 -0.27
C MET A 99 8.93 1.32 0.40
N ALA A 100 7.64 1.06 0.22
CA ALA A 100 6.58 1.83 0.86
C ALA A 100 6.64 1.78 2.39
N THR A 101 6.86 0.60 2.97
CA THR A 101 6.94 0.37 4.41
C THR A 101 8.16 1.08 5.00
N VAL A 102 9.31 1.03 4.33
CA VAL A 102 10.51 1.77 4.74
C VAL A 102 10.26 3.28 4.68
N LEU A 103 9.67 3.79 3.59
CA LEU A 103 9.35 5.22 3.47
C LEU A 103 8.36 5.68 4.54
N THR A 104 7.37 4.85 4.88
CA THR A 104 6.40 5.12 5.96
C THR A 104 7.11 5.16 7.32
N GLY A 105 8.01 4.21 7.59
CA GLY A 105 8.81 4.19 8.82
C GLY A 105 9.79 5.36 8.94
N LEU A 106 10.42 5.77 7.83
CA LEU A 106 11.25 6.98 7.80
C LEU A 106 10.42 8.25 8.00
N GLY A 107 9.20 8.28 7.45
CA GLY A 107 8.22 9.35 7.66
C GLY A 107 7.86 9.53 9.14
N LEU A 108 7.67 8.42 9.86
CA LEU A 108 7.39 8.41 11.31
C LEU A 108 8.54 8.99 12.14
N ARG A 109 9.79 8.77 11.73
CA ARG A 109 10.99 9.23 12.46
C ARG A 109 11.36 10.69 12.15
N SER A 110 10.93 11.22 11.01
CA SER A 110 11.38 12.54 10.54
C SER A 110 10.66 13.68 11.27
N GLN A 111 11.41 14.59 11.89
CA GLN A 111 10.87 15.82 12.50
C GLN A 111 10.61 16.94 11.48
N ASP A 112 11.21 16.88 10.28
CA ASP A 112 11.14 17.95 9.29
C ASP A 112 9.89 17.83 8.41
N HIS A 113 8.98 18.79 8.56
CA HIS A 113 7.65 18.77 7.97
C HIS A 113 7.62 18.69 6.43
N ARG A 114 8.58 19.33 5.76
CA ARG A 114 8.65 19.36 4.29
C ARG A 114 9.20 18.05 3.71
N GLU A 115 10.11 17.40 4.41
CA GLU A 115 10.68 16.12 3.98
C GLU A 115 9.72 14.97 4.33
N LYS A 116 9.04 15.05 5.48
CA LYS A 116 7.94 14.15 5.87
C LYS A 116 6.92 14.01 4.73
N HIS A 117 6.35 15.11 4.27
CA HIS A 117 5.34 15.11 3.19
C HIS A 117 5.82 14.45 1.88
N LYS A 118 7.11 14.56 1.54
CA LYS A 118 7.66 13.88 0.35
C LYS A 118 7.72 12.37 0.54
N PHE A 119 8.21 11.89 1.69
CA PHE A 119 8.28 10.47 2.00
C PHE A 119 6.89 9.81 1.96
N TYR A 120 5.87 10.44 2.56
CA TYR A 120 4.50 9.91 2.52
C TYR A 120 3.92 9.90 1.10
N ARG A 121 4.16 10.93 0.29
CA ARG A 121 3.70 10.95 -1.10
C ARG A 121 4.30 9.80 -1.92
N PHE A 122 5.60 9.56 -1.78
CA PHE A 122 6.25 8.42 -2.43
C PHE A 122 5.76 7.09 -1.87
N ALA A 123 5.56 6.97 -0.55
CA ALA A 123 5.04 5.77 0.08
C ALA A 123 3.67 5.37 -0.49
N VAL A 124 2.72 6.30 -0.54
CA VAL A 124 1.38 6.07 -1.10
C VAL A 124 1.44 5.64 -2.57
N LEU A 125 2.30 6.26 -3.38
CA LEU A 125 2.48 5.86 -4.77
C LEU A 125 3.03 4.43 -4.89
N CYS A 126 4.02 4.08 -4.06
CA CYS A 126 4.59 2.74 -4.04
C CYS A 126 3.56 1.70 -3.57
N MET A 127 2.76 1.99 -2.54
CA MET A 127 1.65 1.13 -2.11
C MET A 127 0.59 0.95 -3.20
N GLY A 128 0.24 2.03 -3.91
CA GLY A 128 -0.71 1.96 -5.02
C GLY A 128 -0.22 1.06 -6.15
N ILE A 129 1.06 1.17 -6.52
CA ILE A 129 1.69 0.28 -7.52
C ILE A 129 1.67 -1.17 -7.01
N ALA A 130 2.05 -1.41 -5.75
CA ALA A 130 2.02 -2.73 -5.13
C ALA A 130 0.64 -3.38 -5.24
N LEU A 131 -0.41 -2.64 -4.86
CA LEU A 131 -1.79 -3.08 -4.91
C LEU A 131 -2.25 -3.42 -6.32
N VAL A 132 -1.96 -2.56 -7.31
CA VAL A 132 -2.33 -2.81 -8.71
C VAL A 132 -1.61 -4.06 -9.24
N CYS A 133 -0.32 -4.22 -8.95
CA CYS A 133 0.44 -5.41 -9.35
C CYS A 133 -0.15 -6.69 -8.73
N LEU A 134 -0.45 -6.67 -7.43
CA LEU A 134 -1.01 -7.83 -6.73
C LEU A 134 -2.41 -8.20 -7.24
N LEU A 135 -3.31 -7.23 -7.36
CA LEU A 135 -4.66 -7.46 -7.90
C LEU A 135 -4.60 -8.02 -9.32
N THR A 136 -3.70 -7.48 -10.16
CA THR A 136 -3.49 -7.98 -11.51
C THR A 136 -3.01 -9.43 -11.50
N ALA A 137 -2.07 -9.79 -10.63
CA ALA A 137 -1.61 -11.18 -10.48
C ALA A 137 -2.75 -12.13 -10.04
N LEU A 138 -3.54 -11.71 -9.05
CA LEU A 138 -4.64 -12.51 -8.48
C LEU A 138 -5.80 -12.73 -9.43
N VAL A 139 -6.00 -11.83 -10.40
CA VAL A 139 -7.03 -11.96 -11.44
C VAL A 139 -6.50 -12.72 -12.65
N ILE A 140 -5.29 -12.43 -13.13
CA ILE A 140 -4.71 -13.11 -14.29
C ILE A 140 -4.55 -14.61 -14.03
N TYR A 141 -4.11 -14.99 -12.83
CA TYR A 141 -3.86 -16.39 -12.49
C TYR A 141 -5.10 -17.31 -12.71
N PRO A 142 -6.26 -17.07 -12.08
CA PRO A 142 -7.45 -17.89 -12.31
C PRO A 142 -8.06 -17.71 -13.71
N VAL A 143 -8.02 -16.50 -14.28
CA VAL A 143 -8.62 -16.23 -15.60
C VAL A 143 -7.90 -17.01 -16.69
N CYS A 144 -6.56 -16.99 -16.70
CA CYS A 144 -5.78 -17.76 -17.66
C CYS A 144 -5.88 -19.26 -17.36
N PHE A 145 -5.83 -19.67 -16.09
CA PHE A 145 -5.98 -21.07 -15.71
C PHE A 145 -7.31 -21.66 -16.18
N ALA A 146 -8.41 -20.90 -16.11
CA ALA A 146 -9.73 -21.34 -16.59
C ALA A 146 -9.73 -21.75 -18.06
N THR A 147 -8.88 -21.13 -18.90
CA THR A 147 -8.78 -21.47 -20.33
C THR A 147 -8.10 -22.82 -20.57
N GLU A 148 -7.27 -23.28 -19.64
CA GLU A 148 -6.50 -24.52 -19.74
C GLU A 148 -7.12 -25.67 -18.94
N LEU A 149 -8.27 -25.47 -18.28
CA LEU A 149 -8.93 -26.49 -17.44
C LEU A 149 -9.14 -27.81 -18.18
N ASN A 150 -9.51 -27.75 -19.46
CA ASN A 150 -9.74 -28.94 -20.30
C ASN A 150 -8.46 -29.77 -20.52
N LEU A 151 -7.28 -29.16 -20.40
CA LEU A 151 -5.97 -29.82 -20.54
C LEU A 151 -5.47 -30.39 -19.20
N GLY A 152 -6.09 -30.01 -18.09
CA GLY A 152 -5.67 -30.38 -16.74
C GLY A 152 -5.91 -31.85 -16.39
N ASN A 153 -6.68 -32.60 -17.19
CA ASN A 153 -6.98 -34.03 -17.01
C ASN A 153 -7.40 -34.42 -15.57
N ARG A 154 -8.04 -33.48 -14.87
CA ARG A 154 -8.55 -33.61 -13.50
C ARG A 154 -9.92 -32.97 -13.43
N THR A 155 -10.81 -33.60 -12.68
CA THR A 155 -12.20 -33.17 -12.52
C THR A 155 -12.36 -32.08 -11.46
N MET A 156 -11.41 -31.98 -10.52
CA MET A 156 -11.45 -31.05 -9.39
C MET A 156 -10.13 -30.31 -9.28
N TRP A 157 -10.23 -28.99 -9.18
CA TRP A 157 -9.13 -28.05 -8.94
C TRP A 157 -9.54 -27.10 -7.83
N GLU A 158 -8.63 -26.88 -6.90
CA GLU A 158 -8.86 -26.04 -5.73
C GLU A 158 -7.78 -24.97 -5.66
N PHE A 159 -8.18 -23.72 -5.46
CA PHE A 159 -7.23 -22.69 -5.10
C PHE A 159 -6.77 -22.93 -3.67
N GLY A 160 -5.47 -23.07 -3.49
CA GLY A 160 -4.90 -23.38 -2.18
C GLY A 160 -4.79 -22.16 -1.29
N TRP A 161 -4.30 -22.39 -0.07
CA TRP A 161 -4.26 -21.37 0.97
C TRP A 161 -3.36 -20.18 0.60
N ALA A 162 -2.30 -20.40 -0.19
CA ALA A 162 -1.40 -19.34 -0.60
C ALA A 162 -2.08 -18.32 -1.52
N TYR A 163 -3.01 -18.77 -2.36
CA TYR A 163 -3.84 -17.88 -3.17
C TYR A 163 -4.76 -17.01 -2.28
N GLY A 164 -5.36 -17.61 -1.25
CA GLY A 164 -6.13 -16.87 -0.24
C GLY A 164 -5.30 -15.85 0.53
N VAL A 165 -4.06 -16.20 0.87
CA VAL A 165 -3.09 -15.28 1.49
C VAL A 165 -2.80 -14.07 0.60
N GLY A 166 -2.71 -14.27 -0.72
CA GLY A 166 -2.56 -13.16 -1.67
C GLY A 166 -3.73 -12.17 -1.62
N TRP A 167 -4.98 -12.65 -1.56
CA TRP A 167 -6.15 -11.79 -1.36
C TRP A 167 -6.13 -11.07 -0.01
N GLY A 168 -5.71 -11.76 1.06
CA GLY A 168 -5.52 -11.15 2.38
C GLY A 168 -4.50 -10.01 2.34
N ALA A 169 -3.37 -10.22 1.66
CA ALA A 169 -2.36 -9.20 1.45
C ALA A 169 -2.90 -7.99 0.67
N ALA A 170 -3.76 -8.21 -0.34
CA ALA A 170 -4.41 -7.12 -1.08
C ALA A 170 -5.33 -6.26 -0.19
N ILE A 171 -6.06 -6.88 0.74
CA ILE A 171 -6.93 -6.16 1.69
C ILE A 171 -6.09 -5.31 2.64
N PHE A 172 -4.99 -5.85 3.20
CA PHE A 172 -4.10 -5.08 4.06
C PHE A 172 -3.39 -3.94 3.33
N LEU A 173 -2.95 -4.18 2.09
CA LEU A 173 -2.38 -3.13 1.22
C LEU A 173 -3.39 -2.02 0.96
N PHE A 174 -4.63 -2.37 0.60
CA PHE A 174 -5.68 -1.38 0.36
C PHE A 174 -5.99 -0.59 1.63
N GLY A 175 -6.16 -1.27 2.77
CA GLY A 175 -6.40 -0.62 4.06
C GLY A 175 -5.28 0.34 4.46
N GLY A 176 -4.03 -0.10 4.37
CA GLY A 176 -2.87 0.75 4.66
C GLY A 176 -2.76 1.95 3.71
N ALA A 177 -3.04 1.77 2.42
CA ALA A 177 -3.02 2.84 1.44
C ALA A 177 -4.11 3.89 1.73
N VAL A 178 -5.33 3.46 2.07
CA VAL A 178 -6.43 4.36 2.44
C VAL A 178 -6.10 5.12 3.72
N LEU A 179 -5.56 4.45 4.75
CA LEU A 179 -5.17 5.10 6.00
C LEU A 179 -4.14 6.21 5.77
N LEU A 180 -3.10 5.95 4.96
CA LEU A 180 -2.10 6.98 4.61
C LEU A 180 -2.68 8.10 3.74
N LEU A 181 -3.65 7.81 2.87
CA LEU A 181 -4.32 8.83 2.07
C LEU A 181 -5.19 9.75 2.94
N CYS A 182 -5.96 9.19 3.86
CA CYS A 182 -6.81 9.95 4.78
C CYS A 182 -5.96 10.83 5.72
N ASP A 183 -4.85 10.29 6.24
CA ASP A 183 -3.90 11.04 7.06
C ASP A 183 -3.24 12.20 6.30
N LYS A 184 -2.86 11.96 5.04
CA LYS A 184 -2.34 13.01 4.17
C LYS A 184 -3.36 14.12 3.92
N GLU A 185 -4.62 13.77 3.69
CA GLU A 185 -5.69 14.74 3.46
C GLU A 185 -5.99 15.57 4.71
N SER A 186 -6.05 14.93 5.90
CA SER A 186 -6.27 15.62 7.18
C SER A 186 -5.16 16.64 7.48
N GLU A 187 -3.90 16.28 7.24
CA GLU A 187 -2.76 17.18 7.42
C GLU A 187 -2.82 18.39 6.48
N GLU A 188 -3.14 18.18 5.19
CA GLU A 188 -3.26 19.27 4.22
C GLU A 188 -4.36 20.29 4.57
N ILE A 189 -5.49 19.83 5.11
CA ILE A 189 -6.60 20.70 5.55
C ILE A 189 -6.13 21.56 6.73
N TYR A 190 -5.52 20.94 7.74
CA TYR A 190 -5.00 21.65 8.92
C TYR A 190 -3.99 22.76 8.57
N TYR A 191 -3.11 22.51 7.60
CA TYR A 191 -2.18 23.54 7.11
C TYR A 191 -2.86 24.68 6.37
N LYS A 192 -3.91 24.42 5.60
CA LYS A 192 -4.68 25.46 4.91
C LYS A 192 -5.40 26.35 5.92
N GLU A 193 -6.06 25.76 6.91
CA GLU A 193 -6.76 26.50 7.97
C GLU A 193 -5.81 27.42 8.74
N ARG A 194 -4.65 26.93 9.19
CA ARG A 194 -3.67 27.78 9.89
C ARG A 194 -3.14 28.94 9.05
N LYS A 195 -2.98 28.75 7.74
CA LYS A 195 -2.54 29.83 6.83
C LYS A 195 -3.62 30.90 6.66
N ILE A 196 -4.89 30.50 6.55
CA ILE A 196 -6.02 31.43 6.43
C ILE A 196 -6.13 32.27 7.70
N VAL A 197 -6.13 31.64 8.88
CA VAL A 197 -6.19 32.35 10.18
C VAL A 197 -5.00 33.31 10.34
N ARG A 198 -3.79 32.91 9.96
CA ARG A 198 -2.60 33.78 10.03
C ARG A 198 -2.70 34.96 9.06
N ASN A 199 -3.23 34.76 7.86
CA ASN A 199 -3.41 35.84 6.88
C ASN A 199 -4.52 36.83 7.31
N GLU A 200 -5.60 36.36 7.93
CA GLU A 200 -6.64 37.22 8.49
C GLU A 200 -6.10 38.09 9.64
N MET A 201 -5.33 37.49 10.56
CA MET A 201 -4.69 38.23 11.65
C MET A 201 -3.58 39.19 11.17
N GLY A 202 -2.87 38.86 10.09
CA GLY A 202 -1.83 39.71 9.50
C GLY A 202 -2.35 40.80 8.55
N GLY A 203 -3.53 40.59 7.94
CA GLY A 203 -4.17 41.53 7.01
C GLY A 203 -4.96 42.65 7.68
N GLY A 204 -5.27 42.53 8.98
CA GLY A 204 -5.95 43.57 9.77
C GLY A 204 -5.13 44.83 10.07
N SER A 205 -3.84 44.85 9.73
CA SER A 205 -2.94 45.96 10.09
C SER A 205 -2.71 47.00 8.98
N SER A 206 -3.40 46.93 7.83
CA SER A 206 -3.18 47.85 6.69
C SER A 206 -4.32 48.83 6.38
N MET A 207 -5.34 48.93 7.24
CA MET A 207 -6.37 49.98 7.14
C MET A 207 -6.63 50.64 8.50
N ALA A 208 -5.68 51.44 8.97
CA ALA A 208 -5.94 52.41 10.02
C ALA A 208 -5.41 53.79 9.57
N GLY A 209 -6.35 54.61 9.08
CA GLY A 209 -6.35 56.04 9.42
C GLY A 209 -5.45 56.96 8.61
N MET A 210 -5.92 57.31 7.41
CA MET A 210 -5.75 58.64 6.86
C MET A 210 -6.35 59.68 7.83
N GLY A 211 -5.58 60.71 8.20
CA GLY A 211 -6.09 62.00 8.71
C GLY A 211 -5.96 62.26 10.21
N HIS A 212 -5.10 63.22 10.60
CA HIS A 212 -5.52 64.56 11.03
C HIS A 212 -4.28 65.39 11.44
N HIS A 213 -3.91 66.39 10.64
CA HIS A 213 -2.91 67.40 11.00
C HIS A 213 -3.64 68.66 11.50
N GLY A 214 -3.54 68.94 12.79
CA GLY A 214 -3.88 70.21 13.42
C GLY A 214 -3.22 70.20 14.80
N GLY A 215 -2.38 71.12 15.23
CA GLY A 215 -2.19 72.53 14.88
C GLY A 215 -2.17 73.28 16.20
N ARG A 216 -1.02 73.82 16.64
CA ARG A 216 -1.01 74.90 17.63
C ARG A 216 0.30 75.69 17.58
N SER A 217 0.17 76.91 17.07
CA SER A 217 1.17 77.97 17.03
C SER A 217 0.99 78.89 18.24
N GLY A 218 2.08 79.50 18.71
CA GLY A 218 2.07 80.72 19.53
C GLY A 218 2.59 80.55 20.96
N THR A 219 3.82 81.03 21.21
CA THR A 219 4.10 82.24 22.02
C THR A 219 5.61 82.44 22.20
N GLN A 220 6.16 83.51 21.62
CA GLN A 220 7.38 84.19 22.06
C GLN A 220 7.15 85.69 21.76
N LEU A 221 7.11 86.50 22.80
CA LEU A 221 6.99 87.95 22.76
C LEU A 221 8.10 88.52 23.65
N ALA A 222 8.84 89.47 23.06
CA ALA A 222 9.69 90.51 23.62
C ALA A 222 10.93 90.10 24.44
#